data_AF-A0A2W5EVB9-F1
#
_entry.id   AF-A0A2W5EVB9-F1
#
_cell.length_a   1.000
_cell.length_b   1.000
_cell.length_c   1.000
_cell.angle_alpha   90.00
_cell.angle_beta   90.00
_cell.angle_gamma   90.00
#
_symmetry.space_group_name_H-M   'P 1'
#
loop_
_entity.id
_entity.type
_entity.pdbx_description
1 polymer ?
#
loop_
_entity_poly.entity_id
_entity_poly.type
_entity_poly.pdbx_seq_one_letter_code
_entity_poly.pdbx_strand_id
1 'polypeptide(L)'
;LFNIWKRQIAPSGISLNDEDYTTLSLSLGLRNNNNNILLEEQLHRIKNADRAKRYKIIMQAVSSDTITRNRFFNSLSEKENRQNESAVSSALIYLHHPLRQNNAIQYLPKTLDLLQKIQKTGDIFFPDNWLRSTFSYYQNPKALKIVDVFLMQHSRGYNPVLRNKILQATDNLRRAQKIAK
;
A
#
# COMPACT_ATOMS: atom_id res chain seq x y z
N LEU A 1 15.08 15.28 -9.15
CA LEU A 1 13.78 15.11 -8.44
C LEU A 1 13.76 15.81 -7.09
N PHE A 2 14.68 15.56 -6.15
CA PHE A 2 14.66 16.23 -4.84
C PHE A 2 14.72 17.77 -4.92
N ASN A 3 15.61 18.33 -5.76
CA ASN A 3 15.69 19.80 -5.93
C ASN A 3 14.41 20.41 -6.52
N ILE A 4 13.72 19.69 -7.42
CA ILE A 4 12.42 20.09 -7.98
C ILE A 4 11.40 20.21 -6.85
N TRP A 5 11.28 19.16 -6.03
CA TRP A 5 10.40 19.15 -4.86
C TRP A 5 10.77 20.25 -3.84
N LYS A 6 12.04 20.36 -3.48
CA LYS A 6 12.50 21.27 -2.42
C LYS A 6 12.28 22.73 -2.79
N ARG A 7 12.62 23.12 -4.02
CA ARG A 7 12.51 24.51 -4.52
C ARG A 7 11.12 24.85 -5.08
N GLN A 8 10.27 23.84 -5.32
CA GLN A 8 9.00 23.99 -6.03
C GLN A 8 9.16 24.64 -7.42
N ILE A 9 10.25 24.29 -8.12
CA ILE A 9 10.55 24.74 -9.47
C ILE A 9 10.46 23.54 -10.41
N ALA A 10 9.44 23.54 -11.26
CA ALA A 10 9.25 22.52 -12.29
C ALA A 10 10.30 22.66 -13.42
N PRO A 11 10.65 21.57 -14.12
CA PRO A 11 11.49 21.64 -15.32
C PRO A 11 10.87 22.52 -16.40
N SER A 12 11.70 23.08 -17.28
CA SER A 12 11.24 23.89 -18.41
C SER A 12 10.22 23.12 -19.27
N GLY A 13 9.13 23.79 -19.66
CA GLY A 13 8.04 23.18 -20.43
C GLY A 13 7.10 22.29 -19.62
N ILE A 14 7.26 22.18 -18.29
CA ILE A 14 6.39 21.39 -17.42
C ILE A 14 5.80 22.28 -16.33
N SER A 15 4.51 22.11 -16.04
CA SER A 15 3.85 22.69 -14.87
C SER A 15 3.55 21.58 -13.87
N LEU A 16 3.77 21.85 -12.58
CA LEU A 16 3.45 20.94 -11.48
C LEU A 16 2.50 21.65 -10.51
N ASN A 17 1.39 21.00 -10.19
CA ASN A 17 0.45 21.47 -9.18
C ASN A 17 0.81 20.92 -7.78
N ASP A 18 0.07 21.34 -6.75
CA ASP A 18 0.30 20.92 -5.35
C ASP A 18 0.24 19.39 -5.15
N GLU A 19 -0.61 18.70 -5.90
CA GLU A 19 -0.79 17.25 -5.84
C GLU A 19 0.36 16.51 -6.53
N ASP A 20 0.95 17.09 -7.58
CA ASP A 20 2.17 16.58 -8.21
C ASP A 20 3.35 16.64 -7.23
N TYR A 21 3.52 17.76 -6.52
CA TYR A 21 4.55 17.88 -5.48
C TYR A 21 4.32 16.92 -4.31
N THR A 22 3.06 16.67 -3.97
CA THR A 22 2.68 15.68 -2.94
C THR A 22 3.05 14.26 -3.39
N THR A 23 2.74 13.90 -4.63
CA THR A 23 3.11 12.59 -5.19
C THR A 23 4.63 12.43 -5.32
N LEU A 24 5.32 13.51 -5.70
CA LEU A 24 6.78 13.56 -5.79
C LEU A 24 7.43 13.35 -4.42
N SER A 25 6.91 13.93 -3.34
CA SER A 25 7.43 13.73 -2.00
C SER A 25 7.31 12.27 -1.55
N LEU A 26 6.18 11.60 -1.80
CA LEU A 26 5.97 10.20 -1.46
C LEU A 26 6.93 9.29 -2.24
N SER A 27 7.13 9.60 -3.53
CA SER A 27 8.10 8.91 -4.39
C SER A 27 9.54 9.09 -3.92
N LEU A 28 9.92 10.30 -3.51
CA LEU A 28 11.25 10.58 -2.95
C LEU A 28 11.42 9.89 -1.59
N GLY A 29 10.41 9.97 -0.73
CA GLY A 29 10.39 9.35 0.59
C GLY A 29 10.55 7.84 0.51
N LEU A 30 9.85 7.18 -0.40
CA LEU A 30 9.95 5.73 -0.63
C LEU A 30 11.39 5.27 -0.90
N ARG A 31 12.19 6.09 -1.60
CA ARG A 31 13.55 5.79 -2.05
C ARG A 31 14.64 6.28 -1.08
N ASN A 32 14.27 6.99 -0.01
CA ASN A 32 15.21 7.60 0.92
C ASN A 32 15.13 6.92 2.30
N ASN A 33 16.30 6.58 2.87
CA ASN A 33 16.44 5.93 4.17
C ASN A 33 16.24 6.89 5.36
N ASN A 34 16.29 8.20 5.14
CA ASN A 34 15.96 9.22 6.12
C ASN A 34 14.98 10.23 5.51
N ASN A 35 13.68 9.92 5.62
CA ASN A 35 12.64 10.66 4.92
C ASN A 35 11.68 11.43 5.84
N ASN A 36 11.87 11.40 7.17
CA ASN A 36 10.94 12.01 8.11
C ASN A 36 10.78 13.52 7.86
N ILE A 37 11.89 14.26 7.76
CA ILE A 37 11.89 15.70 7.50
C ILE A 37 11.21 16.00 6.15
N LEU A 38 11.48 15.20 5.12
CA LEU A 38 10.88 15.36 3.79
C LEU A 38 9.36 15.20 3.86
N LEU A 39 8.88 14.16 4.54
CA LEU A 39 7.45 13.87 4.61
C LEU A 39 6.71 14.92 5.44
N GLU A 40 7.26 15.34 6.58
CA GLU A 40 6.70 16.40 7.43
C GLU A 40 6.72 17.76 6.73
N GLU A 41 7.79 18.11 6.02
CA GLU A 41 7.85 19.34 5.24
C GLU A 41 6.76 19.38 4.16
N GLN A 42 6.53 18.27 3.46
CA GLN A 42 5.42 18.23 2.50
C GLN A 42 4.06 18.31 3.20
N LEU A 43 3.86 17.65 4.36
CA LEU A 43 2.60 17.72 5.08
C LEU A 43 2.24 19.17 5.42
N HIS A 44 3.21 19.98 5.89
CA HIS A 44 3.00 21.40 6.17
C HIS A 44 2.69 22.26 4.92
N ARG A 45 3.11 21.82 3.72
CA ARG A 45 2.83 22.52 2.46
C ARG A 45 1.41 22.28 1.95
N ILE A 46 0.74 21.21 2.38
CA ILE A 46 -0.60 20.86 1.89
C ILE A 46 -1.65 21.73 2.58
N LYS A 47 -2.18 22.71 1.84
CA LYS A 47 -3.18 23.67 2.35
C LYS A 47 -4.57 23.07 2.53
N ASN A 48 -4.97 22.15 1.65
CA ASN A 48 -6.28 21.53 1.72
C ASN A 48 -6.32 20.47 2.84
N ALA A 49 -7.24 20.64 3.80
CA ALA A 49 -7.32 19.81 5.00
C ALA A 49 -7.56 18.32 4.70
N ASP A 50 -8.38 17.99 3.70
CA ASP A 50 -8.68 16.60 3.36
C ASP A 50 -7.52 15.93 2.62
N ARG A 51 -6.81 16.66 1.78
CA ARG A 51 -5.54 16.20 1.18
C ARG A 51 -4.48 15.99 2.26
N ALA A 52 -4.40 16.85 3.28
CA ALA A 52 -3.46 16.67 4.39
C ALA A 52 -3.81 15.41 5.22
N LYS A 53 -5.09 15.15 5.51
CA LYS A 53 -5.54 13.91 6.16
C LYS A 53 -5.16 12.67 5.34
N ARG A 54 -5.43 12.68 4.03
CA ARG A 54 -5.03 11.60 3.11
C ARG A 54 -3.52 11.38 3.15
N TYR A 55 -2.74 12.45 3.04
CA TYR A 55 -1.28 12.37 3.05
C TYR A 55 -0.76 11.79 4.37
N LYS A 56 -1.33 12.18 5.51
CA LYS A 56 -0.96 11.67 6.84
C LYS A 56 -1.14 10.15 6.98
N ILE A 57 -2.11 9.56 6.28
CA ILE A 57 -2.29 8.11 6.21
C ILE A 57 -1.17 7.50 5.36
N ILE A 58 -0.96 8.01 4.15
CA ILE A 58 -0.01 7.43 3.19
C ILE A 58 1.44 7.56 3.68
N MET A 59 1.82 8.69 4.30
CA MET A 59 3.18 8.92 4.75
C MET A 59 3.64 7.92 5.82
N GLN A 60 2.73 7.37 6.63
CA GLN A 60 3.07 6.32 7.59
C GLN A 60 3.56 5.04 6.89
N ALA A 61 2.92 4.66 5.78
CA ALA A 61 3.38 3.55 4.95
C ALA A 61 4.68 3.88 4.21
N VAL A 62 4.92 5.15 3.86
CA VAL A 62 6.14 5.62 3.18
C VAL A 62 7.33 5.84 4.13
N SER A 63 7.11 5.97 5.44
CA SER A 63 8.17 6.15 6.44
C SER A 63 9.34 5.19 6.25
N SER A 64 10.57 5.70 6.37
CA SER A 64 11.78 4.85 6.33
C SER A 64 11.93 4.01 7.60
N ASP A 65 11.26 4.38 8.69
CA ASP A 65 11.22 3.61 9.94
C ASP A 65 10.27 2.40 9.85
N THR A 66 10.81 1.21 10.10
CA THR A 66 10.07 -0.05 10.12
C THR A 66 9.03 -0.11 11.24
N ILE A 67 9.31 0.49 12.40
CA ILE A 67 8.39 0.47 13.55
C ILE A 67 7.11 1.25 13.19
N THR A 68 7.27 2.42 12.58
CA THR A 68 6.16 3.24 12.07
C THR A 68 5.30 2.46 11.07
N ARG A 69 5.92 1.78 10.09
CA ARG A 69 5.19 0.97 9.10
C ARG A 69 4.45 -0.20 9.74
N ASN A 70 5.08 -0.90 10.69
CA ASN A 70 4.47 -2.00 11.42
C ASN A 70 3.25 -1.53 12.25
N ARG A 71 3.40 -0.40 12.96
CA ARG A 71 2.30 0.20 13.74
C ARG A 71 1.15 0.60 12.83
N PHE A 72 1.45 1.25 11.70
CA PHE A 72 0.45 1.61 10.70
C PHE A 72 -0.31 0.39 10.19
N PHE A 73 0.38 -0.63 9.69
CA PHE A 73 -0.29 -1.81 9.16
C PHE A 73 -1.12 -2.53 10.23
N ASN A 74 -0.62 -2.61 11.47
CA ASN A 74 -1.35 -3.22 12.57
C ASN A 74 -2.61 -2.44 12.96
N SER A 75 -2.58 -1.11 12.88
CA SER A 75 -3.74 -0.27 13.21
C SER A 75 -4.88 -0.49 12.20
N LEU A 76 -4.57 -0.91 10.97
CA LEU A 76 -5.56 -1.29 9.96
C LEU A 76 -6.36 -2.56 10.33
N SER A 77 -6.18 -3.17 11.50
CA SER A 77 -7.16 -4.11 12.06
C SER A 77 -8.44 -3.41 12.50
N GLU A 78 -8.38 -2.13 12.89
CA GLU A 78 -9.54 -1.36 13.37
C GLU A 78 -10.25 -0.60 12.25
N LYS A 79 -11.59 -0.61 12.28
CA LYS A 79 -12.42 -0.05 11.19
C LYS A 79 -12.20 1.45 11.04
N GLU A 80 -12.02 2.13 12.17
CA GLU A 80 -11.82 3.57 12.29
C GLU A 80 -10.56 4.01 11.53
N ASN A 81 -9.52 3.16 11.54
CA ASN A 81 -8.28 3.40 10.80
C ASN A 81 -8.38 3.08 9.31
N ARG A 82 -9.52 2.55 8.84
CA ARG A 82 -9.79 2.25 7.43
C ARG A 82 -10.90 3.10 6.81
N GLN A 83 -11.41 4.12 7.51
CA GLN A 83 -12.50 4.96 7.00
C GLN A 83 -12.18 5.63 5.66
N ASN A 84 -10.94 6.10 5.46
CA ASN A 84 -10.49 6.61 4.17
C ASN A 84 -9.85 5.48 3.33
N GLU A 85 -10.70 4.61 2.80
CA GLU A 85 -10.30 3.41 2.05
C GLU A 85 -9.38 3.73 0.86
N SER A 86 -9.64 4.81 0.13
CA SER A 86 -8.80 5.26 -0.98
C SER A 86 -7.37 5.63 -0.52
N ALA A 87 -7.24 6.28 0.63
CA ALA A 87 -5.93 6.61 1.21
C ALA A 87 -5.23 5.35 1.72
N VAL A 88 -5.96 4.42 2.34
CA VAL A 88 -5.42 3.14 2.81
C VAL A 88 -4.92 2.28 1.64
N SER A 89 -5.70 2.15 0.55
CA SER A 89 -5.24 1.46 -0.67
C SER A 89 -3.96 2.07 -1.23
N SER A 90 -3.88 3.41 -1.28
CA SER A 90 -2.65 4.10 -1.72
C SER A 90 -1.49 3.82 -0.79
N ALA A 91 -1.71 3.84 0.53
CA ALA A 91 -0.70 3.52 1.52
C ALA A 91 -0.19 2.07 1.38
N LEU A 92 -1.08 1.10 1.13
CA LEU A 92 -0.71 -0.30 0.90
C LEU A 92 0.14 -0.47 -0.37
N ILE A 93 -0.15 0.28 -1.44
CA ILE A 93 0.69 0.29 -2.65
C ILE A 93 2.13 0.70 -2.30
N TYR A 94 2.31 1.73 -1.47
CA TYR A 94 3.64 2.14 -1.01
C TYR A 94 4.29 1.13 -0.05
N LEU A 95 3.49 0.52 0.84
CA LEU A 95 3.95 -0.47 1.79
C LEU A 95 4.49 -1.73 1.07
N HIS A 96 3.78 -2.16 0.02
CA HIS A 96 4.06 -3.36 -0.77
C HIS A 96 4.81 -3.09 -2.08
N HIS A 97 5.30 -1.86 -2.26
CA HIS A 97 6.07 -1.46 -3.42
C HIS A 97 7.25 -2.42 -3.66
N PRO A 98 7.64 -2.73 -4.92
CA PRO A 98 8.75 -3.63 -5.24
C PRO A 98 10.03 -3.42 -4.41
N LEU A 99 10.43 -2.15 -4.24
CA LEU A 99 11.58 -1.74 -3.41
C LEU A 99 11.51 -2.17 -1.93
N ARG A 100 10.34 -2.59 -1.43
CA ARG A 100 10.10 -2.94 -0.03
C ARG A 100 9.63 -4.37 0.18
N GLN A 101 9.36 -5.14 -0.88
CA GLN A 101 8.74 -6.46 -0.77
C GLN A 101 9.53 -7.43 0.12
N ASN A 102 10.87 -7.33 0.14
CA ASN A 102 11.71 -8.15 1.02
C ASN A 102 11.29 -8.04 2.51
N ASN A 103 10.89 -6.84 2.95
CA ASN A 103 10.42 -6.60 4.32
C ASN A 103 8.89 -6.64 4.42
N ALA A 104 8.17 -6.28 3.36
CA ALA A 104 6.70 -6.18 3.39
C ALA A 104 6.00 -7.55 3.30
N ILE A 105 6.72 -8.62 2.93
CA ILE A 105 6.17 -9.97 2.82
C ILE A 105 5.56 -10.48 4.13
N GLN A 106 6.06 -9.99 5.27
CA GLN A 106 5.57 -10.35 6.61
C GLN A 106 4.11 -9.93 6.85
N TYR A 107 3.59 -8.95 6.12
CA TYR A 107 2.23 -8.46 6.28
C TYR A 107 1.19 -9.34 5.55
N LEU A 108 1.62 -10.14 4.57
CA LEU A 108 0.72 -10.90 3.69
C LEU A 108 -0.23 -11.87 4.42
N PRO A 109 0.20 -12.63 5.44
CA PRO A 109 -0.72 -13.50 6.18
C PRO A 109 -1.88 -12.69 6.80
N LYS A 110 -1.55 -11.62 7.53
CA LYS A 110 -2.55 -10.75 8.17
C LYS A 110 -3.41 -9.99 7.15
N THR A 111 -2.88 -9.65 5.98
CA THR A 111 -3.69 -9.10 4.87
C THR A 111 -4.82 -10.06 4.48
N LEU A 112 -4.53 -11.36 4.37
CA LEU A 112 -5.52 -12.37 4.01
C LEU A 112 -6.50 -12.63 5.16
N ASP A 113 -6.01 -12.69 6.41
CA ASP A 113 -6.84 -12.91 7.60
C ASP A 113 -7.88 -11.80 7.81
N LEU A 114 -7.50 -10.54 7.54
CA LEU A 114 -8.40 -9.39 7.71
C LEU A 114 -9.50 -9.31 6.63
N LEU A 115 -9.41 -10.07 5.55
CA LEU A 115 -10.27 -9.89 4.37
C LEU A 115 -11.76 -10.04 4.68
N GLN A 116 -12.15 -11.00 5.53
CA GLN A 116 -13.55 -11.16 5.93
C GLN A 116 -14.04 -9.99 6.80
N LYS A 117 -13.20 -9.48 7.71
CA LYS A 117 -13.53 -8.29 8.51
C LYS A 117 -13.69 -7.08 7.60
N ILE A 118 -12.81 -6.92 6.62
CA ILE A 118 -12.85 -5.84 5.63
C ILE A 118 -14.12 -5.90 4.80
N GLN A 119 -14.51 -7.07 4.30
CA GLN A 119 -15.77 -7.26 3.57
C GLN A 119 -16.99 -6.80 4.38
N LYS A 120 -17.01 -7.08 5.69
CA LYS A 120 -18.13 -6.71 6.56
C LYS A 120 -18.14 -5.24 6.97
N THR A 121 -17.01 -4.55 6.86
CA THR A 121 -16.83 -3.21 7.47
C THR A 121 -16.52 -2.10 6.49
N GLY A 122 -16.21 -2.43 5.24
CA GLY A 122 -15.88 -1.49 4.18
C GLY A 122 -16.86 -1.47 3.04
N ASP A 123 -16.58 -0.64 2.04
CA ASP A 123 -17.33 -0.57 0.79
C ASP A 123 -17.23 -1.89 0.00
N ILE A 124 -18.21 -2.14 -0.88
CA ILE A 124 -18.30 -3.33 -1.73
C ILE A 124 -17.04 -3.56 -2.59
N PHE A 125 -16.33 -2.48 -2.97
CA PHE A 125 -15.11 -2.56 -3.76
C PHE A 125 -13.84 -2.72 -2.92
N PHE A 126 -13.90 -2.39 -1.62
CA PHE A 126 -12.71 -2.32 -0.80
C PHE A 126 -11.98 -3.66 -0.59
N PRO A 127 -12.65 -4.83 -0.45
CA PRO A 127 -11.95 -6.12 -0.39
C PRO A 127 -11.07 -6.40 -1.61
N ASP A 128 -11.50 -6.00 -2.82
CA ASP A 128 -10.71 -6.16 -4.03
C ASP A 128 -9.53 -5.17 -4.05
N ASN A 129 -9.79 -3.91 -3.73
CA ASN A 129 -8.76 -2.88 -3.64
C ASN A 129 -7.69 -3.20 -2.59
N TRP A 130 -8.07 -3.76 -1.43
CA TRP A 130 -7.17 -4.25 -0.38
C TRP A 130 -6.20 -5.30 -0.91
N LEU A 131 -6.73 -6.31 -1.62
CA LEU A 131 -5.92 -7.37 -2.20
C LEU A 131 -5.05 -6.88 -3.35
N ARG A 132 -5.59 -6.09 -4.28
CA ARG A 132 -4.82 -5.56 -5.42
C ARG A 132 -3.71 -4.61 -4.99
N SER A 133 -3.98 -3.73 -4.02
CA SER A 133 -2.98 -2.81 -3.45
C SER A 133 -1.85 -3.57 -2.74
N THR A 134 -2.13 -4.79 -2.30
CA THR A 134 -1.13 -5.67 -1.68
C THR A 134 -0.38 -6.52 -2.71
N PHE A 135 -1.07 -7.26 -3.57
CA PHE A 135 -0.48 -8.35 -4.37
C PHE A 135 -0.04 -7.95 -5.79
N SER A 136 -0.49 -6.80 -6.32
CA SER A 136 -0.31 -6.43 -7.74
C SER A 136 1.13 -6.49 -8.26
N TYR A 137 2.11 -6.18 -7.41
CA TYR A 137 3.52 -6.14 -7.79
C TYR A 137 4.33 -7.36 -7.34
N TYR A 138 3.73 -8.32 -6.63
CA TYR A 138 4.50 -9.46 -6.11
C TYR A 138 4.81 -10.47 -7.22
N GLN A 139 6.08 -10.89 -7.25
CA GLN A 139 6.56 -11.99 -8.10
C GLN A 139 7.31 -13.06 -7.28
N ASN A 140 7.42 -12.88 -5.96
CA ASN A 140 8.22 -13.72 -5.09
C ASN A 140 7.52 -15.08 -4.82
N PRO A 141 8.21 -16.23 -5.02
CA PRO A 141 7.65 -17.56 -4.72
C PRO A 141 7.15 -17.70 -3.27
N LYS A 142 7.80 -17.03 -2.30
CA LYS A 142 7.37 -17.02 -0.89
C LYS A 142 5.99 -16.38 -0.73
N ALA A 143 5.69 -15.32 -1.48
CA ALA A 143 4.38 -14.68 -1.44
C ALA A 143 3.30 -15.62 -1.99
N LEU A 144 3.60 -16.37 -3.07
CA LEU A 144 2.67 -17.36 -3.59
C LEU A 144 2.41 -18.48 -2.57
N LYS A 145 3.47 -18.98 -1.91
CA LYS A 145 3.34 -19.99 -0.86
C LYS A 145 2.41 -19.54 0.27
N ILE A 146 2.49 -18.28 0.69
CA ILE A 146 1.60 -17.72 1.73
C ILE A 146 0.14 -17.76 1.26
N VAL A 147 -0.13 -17.35 0.02
CA VAL A 147 -1.49 -17.38 -0.56
C VAL A 147 -2.01 -18.81 -0.65
N ASP A 148 -1.19 -19.75 -1.13
CA ASP A 148 -1.60 -21.16 -1.29
C ASP A 148 -1.86 -21.83 0.06
N VAL A 149 -1.03 -21.58 1.07
CA VAL A 149 -1.24 -22.07 2.43
C VAL A 149 -2.56 -21.52 2.99
N PHE A 150 -2.83 -20.22 2.83
CA PHE A 150 -4.08 -19.61 3.28
C PHE A 150 -5.30 -20.26 2.62
N LEU A 151 -5.27 -20.43 1.29
CA LEU A 151 -6.38 -21.04 0.54
C LEU A 151 -6.58 -22.53 0.88
N MET A 152 -5.50 -23.26 1.17
CA MET A 152 -5.56 -24.66 1.59
C MET A 152 -6.18 -24.80 2.98
N GLN A 153 -5.73 -23.98 3.94
CA GLN A 153 -6.28 -23.95 5.31
C GLN A 153 -7.76 -23.57 5.33
N HIS A 154 -8.19 -22.74 4.39
CA HIS A 154 -9.57 -22.28 4.23
C HIS A 154 -10.32 -23.00 3.10
N SER A 155 -9.90 -24.22 2.73
CA SER A 155 -10.48 -24.98 1.61
C SER A 155 -11.95 -25.37 1.84
N ARG A 156 -12.42 -25.41 3.09
CA ARG A 156 -13.80 -25.74 3.47
C ARG A 156 -14.45 -24.53 4.15
N GLY A 157 -15.62 -24.11 3.67
CA GLY A 157 -16.45 -23.10 4.34
C GLY A 157 -15.98 -21.64 4.22
N TYR A 158 -14.92 -21.34 3.47
CA TYR A 158 -14.54 -19.95 3.19
C TYR A 158 -15.48 -19.33 2.15
N ASN A 159 -15.71 -18.02 2.27
CA ASN A 159 -16.58 -17.31 1.34
C ASN A 159 -16.06 -17.43 -0.11
N PRO A 160 -16.85 -18.00 -1.05
CA PRO A 160 -16.39 -18.27 -2.41
C PRO A 160 -16.08 -16.99 -3.20
N VAL A 161 -16.80 -15.89 -2.93
CA VAL A 161 -16.53 -14.59 -3.55
C VAL A 161 -15.17 -14.04 -3.11
N LEU A 162 -14.87 -14.12 -1.81
CA LEU A 162 -13.56 -13.67 -1.29
C LEU A 162 -12.42 -14.56 -1.80
N ARG A 163 -12.64 -15.88 -1.87
CA ARG A 163 -11.69 -16.81 -2.50
C ARG A 163 -11.37 -16.41 -3.93
N ASN A 164 -12.39 -16.10 -4.73
CA ASN A 164 -12.21 -15.67 -6.11
C ASN A 164 -11.47 -14.33 -6.22
N LYS A 165 -11.73 -13.37 -5.32
CA LYS A 165 -10.96 -12.12 -5.26
C LYS A 165 -9.47 -12.35 -4.94
N ILE A 166 -9.16 -13.27 -4.02
CA ILE A 166 -7.76 -13.65 -3.73
C ILE A 166 -7.11 -14.24 -4.98
N LEU A 167 -7.77 -15.19 -5.65
CA LEU A 167 -7.26 -15.81 -6.87
C LEU A 167 -7.03 -14.76 -7.98
N GLN A 168 -7.98 -13.84 -8.16
CA GLN A 168 -7.89 -12.78 -9.15
C GLN A 168 -6.74 -11.81 -8.86
N ALA A 169 -6.62 -11.33 -7.62
CA ALA A 169 -5.57 -10.40 -7.22
C ALA A 169 -4.16 -11.02 -7.24
N THR A 170 -4.07 -12.36 -7.21
CA THR A 170 -2.81 -13.11 -7.20
C THR A 170 -2.50 -13.79 -8.53
N ASP A 171 -3.30 -13.56 -9.58
CA ASP A 171 -3.08 -14.17 -10.89
C ASP A 171 -1.70 -13.80 -11.47
N ASN A 172 -1.34 -12.52 -11.46
CA ASN A 172 -0.02 -12.07 -11.91
C ASN A 172 1.12 -12.70 -11.10
N LEU A 173 0.96 -12.85 -9.78
CA LEU A 173 1.93 -13.51 -8.91
C LEU A 173 2.11 -14.99 -9.30
N ARG A 174 1.02 -15.71 -9.60
CA ARG A 174 1.06 -17.10 -10.09
C ARG A 174 1.72 -17.20 -11.46
N ARG A 175 1.35 -16.33 -12.39
CA ARG A 175 1.94 -16.27 -13.75
C ARG A 175 3.44 -15.97 -13.71
N ALA A 176 3.87 -15.06 -12.82
CA ALA A 176 5.27 -14.73 -12.65
C ALA A 176 6.12 -15.97 -12.32
N GLN A 177 5.60 -16.95 -11.58
CA GLN A 177 6.35 -18.20 -11.27
C GLN A 177 6.60 -19.08 -12.49
N LYS A 178 5.82 -18.91 -13.56
CA LYS A 178 5.97 -19.66 -14.81
C LYS A 178 6.88 -18.95 -15.80
N ILE A 179 6.93 -17.61 -15.74
CA ILE A 179 7.62 -16.75 -16.71
C ILE A 179 9.03 -16.36 -16.23
N ALA A 180 9.20 -16.02 -14.96
CA ALA A 180 10.46 -15.53 -14.40
C ALA A 180 11.46 -16.66 -14.04
N LYS A 181 11.43 -17.76 -14.79
CA LYS A 181 12.38 -18.87 -14.65
C LYS A 181 13.73 -18.52 -15.26
#